data_AF-K8XJR0-F1
#
_entry.id   AF-K8XJR0-F1
#
_cell.length_a   1.000
_cell.length_b   1.000
_cell.length_c   1.000
_cell.angle_alpha   90.00
_cell.angle_beta   90.00
_cell.angle_gamma   90.00
#
_symmetry.space_group_name_H-M   'P 1'
#
loop_
_entity.id
_entity.type
_entity.pdbx_description
1 polymer ?
#
loop_
_entity_poly.entity_id
_entity_poly.type
_entity_poly.pdbx_seq_one_letter_code
_entity_poly.pdbx_strand_id
1 'polypeptide(L)'
;MDGAWWPRSRDLTVEIPDLVALVEIRVGVVVRVVYDIKAWLPAPRRIMVAGRSVHLDGYEYQPINTLYVSGVKRTRLTLLVVPPEADARYADSTMHRAANPNSALTADELLMSGIRGIRDGFDRTSSAKGRER
;
A
#
# COMPACT_ATOMS: atom_id res chain seq x y z
N MET A 1 2.22 -9.54 -4.88
CA MET A 1 2.35 -8.06 -4.74
C MET A 1 3.82 -7.71 -4.53
N ASP A 2 4.28 -6.54 -4.95
CA ASP A 2 5.68 -6.09 -4.77
C ASP A 2 5.92 -5.36 -3.43
N GLY A 3 4.84 -5.10 -2.70
CA GLY A 3 4.85 -4.50 -1.38
C GLY A 3 3.48 -3.95 -0.99
N ALA A 4 3.43 -3.25 0.14
CA ALA A 4 2.28 -2.48 0.57
C ALA A 4 2.70 -1.07 0.98
N TRP A 5 1.74 -0.17 0.93
CA TRP A 5 1.87 1.21 1.33
C TRP A 5 0.61 1.63 2.09
N TRP A 6 0.82 2.33 3.21
CA TRP A 6 -0.25 2.89 4.01
C TRP A 6 -0.17 4.42 3.93
N PRO A 7 -0.99 5.07 3.07
CA PRO A 7 -1.09 6.52 3.02
C PRO A 7 -1.65 7.10 4.31
N ARG A 8 -1.33 8.37 4.58
CA ARG A 8 -1.94 9.12 5.69
C ARG A 8 -3.30 9.72 5.32
N SER A 9 -3.57 9.89 4.02
CA SER A 9 -4.78 10.50 3.49
C SER A 9 -5.14 9.99 2.09
N ARG A 10 -6.32 10.36 1.57
CA ARG A 10 -6.74 10.06 0.19
C ARG A 10 -6.37 11.15 -0.82
N ASP A 11 -5.49 12.08 -0.45
CA ASP A 11 -5.00 13.13 -1.35
C ASP A 11 -3.67 12.71 -1.99
N LEU A 12 -3.71 12.33 -3.26
CA LEU A 12 -2.49 11.90 -3.97
C LEU A 12 -1.44 13.01 -4.09
N THR A 13 -1.83 14.28 -4.05
CA THR A 13 -0.88 15.38 -4.22
C THR A 13 0.07 15.51 -3.03
N VAL A 14 -0.39 15.17 -1.83
CA VAL A 14 0.43 15.18 -0.61
C VAL A 14 1.16 13.87 -0.39
N GLU A 15 0.59 12.76 -0.84
CA GLU A 15 1.11 11.42 -0.56
C GLU A 15 2.17 10.94 -1.56
N ILE A 16 2.04 11.31 -2.84
CA ILE A 16 2.93 10.82 -3.91
C ILE A 16 4.39 11.26 -3.72
N PRO A 17 4.73 12.47 -3.25
CA PRO A 17 6.12 12.84 -3.00
C PRO A 17 6.85 11.87 -2.06
N ASP A 18 6.21 11.52 -0.94
CA ASP A 18 6.76 10.57 0.04
C ASP A 18 6.86 9.16 -0.54
N LEU A 19 5.82 8.72 -1.28
CA LEU A 19 5.82 7.42 -1.94
C LEU A 19 6.95 7.30 -2.97
N VAL A 20 7.17 8.33 -3.78
CA VAL A 20 8.23 8.36 -4.80
C VAL A 20 9.60 8.19 -4.14
N ALA A 21 9.88 8.92 -3.06
CA ALA A 21 11.14 8.81 -2.35
C ALA A 21 11.40 7.38 -1.82
N LEU A 22 10.35 6.71 -1.33
CA LEU A 22 10.44 5.33 -0.82
C LEU A 22 10.75 4.32 -1.93
N VAL A 23 10.11 4.45 -3.09
CA VAL A 23 10.17 3.43 -4.15
C VAL A 23 11.27 3.69 -5.17
N GLU A 24 11.80 4.91 -5.26
CA GLU A 24 12.83 5.29 -6.23
C GLU A 24 14.06 4.39 -6.17
N ILE A 25 14.42 3.87 -4.99
CA ILE A 25 15.54 2.92 -4.83
C ILE A 25 15.32 1.61 -5.62
N ARG A 26 14.06 1.19 -5.79
CA ARG A 26 13.69 -0.09 -6.43
C ARG A 26 13.32 0.06 -7.90
N VAL A 27 12.53 1.08 -8.23
CA VAL A 27 12.01 1.33 -9.59
C VAL A 27 12.86 2.34 -10.38
N GLY A 28 13.76 3.05 -9.70
CA GLY A 28 14.47 4.20 -10.26
C GLY A 28 13.55 5.41 -10.38
N VAL A 29 13.88 6.30 -11.31
CA VAL A 29 13.11 7.53 -11.56
C VAL A 29 11.66 7.18 -11.89
N VAL A 30 10.74 7.53 -10.98
CA VAL A 30 9.30 7.32 -11.14
C VAL A 30 8.75 8.32 -12.15
N VAL A 31 7.95 7.84 -13.09
CA VAL A 31 7.34 8.68 -14.14
C VAL A 31 5.82 8.60 -14.20
N ARG A 32 5.25 7.54 -13.63
CA ARG A 32 3.81 7.27 -13.69
C ARG A 32 3.34 6.50 -12.46
N VAL A 33 2.20 6.92 -11.94
CA VAL A 33 1.43 6.25 -10.90
C VAL A 33 0.02 6.02 -11.40
N VAL A 34 -0.45 4.78 -11.32
CA VAL A 34 -1.79 4.37 -11.77
C VAL A 34 -2.59 3.91 -10.58
N TYR A 35 -3.84 4.37 -10.48
CA TYR A 35 -4.70 4.16 -9.32
C TYR A 35 -6.18 4.00 -9.72
N ASP A 36 -6.99 3.47 -8.81
CA ASP A 36 -8.46 3.49 -8.92
C ASP A 36 -8.98 4.90 -8.67
N ILE A 37 -9.55 5.55 -9.68
CA ILE A 37 -10.03 6.93 -9.59
C ILE A 37 -11.12 7.13 -8.53
N LYS A 38 -11.86 6.06 -8.17
CA LYS A 38 -12.95 6.13 -7.18
C LYS A 38 -12.45 6.04 -5.74
N ALA A 39 -11.23 5.54 -5.53
CA ALA A 39 -10.64 5.36 -4.21
C ALA A 39 -9.94 6.61 -3.66
N TRP A 40 -9.66 7.61 -4.50
CA TRP A 40 -8.86 8.78 -4.17
C TRP A 40 -9.60 10.09 -4.43
N LEU A 41 -9.18 11.16 -3.77
CA LEU A 41 -9.68 12.50 -4.09
C LEU A 41 -9.27 12.92 -5.51
N PRO A 42 -10.02 13.83 -6.16
CA PRO A 42 -9.65 14.35 -7.47
C PRO A 42 -8.22 14.90 -7.48
N ALA A 43 -7.37 14.34 -8.33
CA ALA A 43 -5.97 14.69 -8.43
C ALA A 43 -5.66 15.27 -9.83
N PRO A 44 -4.71 16.19 -9.96
CA PRO A 44 -4.24 16.66 -11.25
C PRO A 44 -3.58 15.52 -12.02
N ARG A 45 -3.62 15.58 -13.36
CA ARG A 45 -3.01 14.55 -14.24
C ARG A 45 -1.48 14.42 -14.07
N ARG A 46 -0.83 15.47 -13.56
CA ARG A 46 0.62 15.53 -13.35
C ARG A 46 0.91 16.33 -12.09
N ILE A 47 1.94 15.92 -11.37
CA ILE A 47 2.54 16.68 -10.28
C ILE A 47 4.06 16.74 -10.42
N MET A 48 4.68 17.75 -9.80
CA MET A 48 6.13 17.88 -9.74
C MET A 48 6.65 17.30 -8.42
N VAL A 49 7.55 16.32 -8.50
CA VAL A 49 8.21 15.70 -7.36
C VAL A 49 9.72 15.78 -7.58
N ALA A 50 10.44 16.42 -6.65
CA ALA A 50 11.90 16.60 -6.75
C ALA A 50 12.37 17.14 -8.12
N GLY A 51 11.63 18.10 -8.70
CA GLY A 51 11.95 18.69 -10.00
C GLY A 51 11.58 17.83 -11.23
N ARG A 52 10.83 16.72 -11.03
CA ARG A 52 10.42 15.80 -12.09
C ARG A 52 8.91 15.68 -12.17
N SER A 53 8.38 15.60 -13.39
CA SER A 53 6.95 15.41 -13.61
C SER A 53 6.58 13.93 -13.44
N VAL A 54 5.67 13.64 -12.51
CA VAL A 54 5.05 12.33 -12.31
C VAL A 54 3.63 12.38 -12.84
N HIS A 55 3.26 11.43 -13.70
CA HIS A 55 1.89 11.29 -14.19
C HIS A 55 1.04 10.56 -13.16
N LEU A 56 -0.16 11.10 -12.89
CA LEU A 56 -1.18 10.46 -12.09
C LEU A 56 -2.31 10.04 -13.01
N ASP A 57 -2.45 8.73 -13.21
CA ASP A 57 -3.46 8.16 -14.10
C ASP A 57 -4.51 7.38 -13.30
N GLY A 58 -5.66 8.00 -13.09
CA GLY A 58 -6.83 7.35 -12.50
C GLY A 58 -7.63 6.57 -13.55
N TYR A 59 -7.99 5.33 -13.23
CA TYR A 59 -8.86 4.49 -14.08
C TYR A 59 -9.96 3.86 -13.23
N GLU A 60 -11.18 3.78 -13.76
CA GLU A 60 -12.35 3.27 -13.03
C GLU A 60 -12.36 1.76 -12.78
N TYR A 61 -11.64 0.99 -13.61
CA TYR A 61 -11.60 -0.48 -13.53
C TYR A 61 -10.30 -1.01 -12.94
N GLN A 62 -9.51 -0.15 -12.30
CA GLN A 62 -8.34 -0.62 -11.57
C GLN A 62 -8.78 -1.39 -10.33
N PRO A 63 -8.06 -2.47 -9.94
CA PRO A 63 -8.33 -3.15 -8.70
C PRO A 63 -8.29 -2.16 -7.53
N ILE A 64 -9.34 -2.17 -6.72
CA ILE A 64 -9.40 -1.36 -5.52
C ILE A 64 -8.19 -1.65 -4.64
N ASN A 65 -7.76 -0.66 -3.86
CA ASN A 65 -6.64 -0.79 -2.94
C ASN A 65 -5.34 -1.24 -3.62
N THR A 66 -5.16 -0.94 -4.92
CA THR A 66 -3.94 -1.27 -5.66
C THR A 66 -3.41 -0.02 -6.34
N LEU A 67 -2.09 0.14 -6.31
CA LEU A 67 -1.38 1.26 -6.93
C LEU A 67 -0.20 0.71 -7.74
N TYR A 68 -0.13 1.08 -9.02
CA TYR A 68 0.99 0.73 -9.87
C TYR A 68 1.95 1.90 -10.00
N VAL A 69 3.22 1.67 -9.70
CA VAL A 69 4.29 2.66 -9.88
C VAL A 69 5.19 2.20 -11.01
N SER A 70 5.42 3.05 -12.00
CA SER A 70 6.31 2.75 -13.13
C SER A 70 7.45 3.75 -13.23
N GLY A 71 8.65 3.22 -13.47
CA GLY A 71 9.86 3.99 -13.69
C GLY A 71 10.27 4.06 -15.16
N VAL A 72 11.26 4.90 -15.47
CA VAL A 72 11.76 5.13 -16.84
C VAL A 72 12.23 3.83 -17.51
N LYS A 73 12.83 2.90 -16.74
CA LYS A 73 13.42 1.67 -17.26
C LYS A 73 12.41 0.53 -17.48
N ARG A 74 11.11 0.83 -17.60
CA ARG A 74 10.00 -0.15 -17.67
C ARG A 74 9.89 -1.05 -16.44
N THR A 75 10.61 -0.75 -15.36
CA THR A 75 10.41 -1.38 -14.05
C THR A 75 9.07 -0.91 -13.49
N ARG A 76 8.27 -1.85 -13.00
CA ARG A 76 6.96 -1.58 -12.40
C ARG A 76 6.87 -2.26 -11.04
N LEU A 77 6.30 -1.54 -10.08
CA LEU A 77 5.87 -2.08 -8.79
C LEU A 77 4.35 -2.06 -8.71
N THR A 78 3.80 -3.12 -8.15
CA THR A 78 2.39 -3.25 -7.77
C THR A 78 2.30 -3.23 -6.26
N LEU A 79 1.75 -2.16 -5.72
CA LEU A 79 1.62 -1.94 -4.29
C LEU A 79 0.18 -2.17 -3.86
N LEU A 80 0.02 -2.91 -2.77
CA LEU A 80 -1.23 -2.89 -2.01
C LEU A 80 -1.33 -1.55 -1.27
N VAL A 81 -2.47 -0.88 -1.38
CA VAL A 81 -2.81 0.31 -0.60
C VAL A 81 -3.66 -0.13 0.59
N VAL A 82 -3.18 0.12 1.79
CA VAL A 82 -4.02 -0.03 2.99
C VAL A 82 -4.87 1.24 3.12
N PRO A 83 -6.20 1.15 3.31
CA PRO A 83 -7.03 2.34 3.49
C PRO A 83 -6.49 3.24 4.63
N PRO A 84 -6.46 4.57 4.47
CA PRO A 84 -5.92 5.46 5.50
C PRO A 84 -6.75 5.43 6.78
N GLU A 85 -8.03 5.05 6.70
CA GLU A 85 -8.93 4.89 7.84
C GLU A 85 -8.74 3.57 8.60
N ALA A 86 -7.88 2.67 8.11
CA ALA A 86 -7.66 1.39 8.75
C ALA A 86 -6.93 1.53 10.09
N ASP A 87 -7.26 0.65 11.04
CA ASP A 87 -6.59 0.59 12.34
C ASP A 87 -5.08 0.31 12.18
N ALA A 88 -4.25 0.91 13.04
CA ALA A 88 -2.80 0.79 12.95
C ALA A 88 -2.29 -0.65 13.04
N ARG A 89 -2.93 -1.50 13.87
CA ARG A 89 -2.56 -2.92 14.00
C ARG A 89 -2.93 -3.69 12.73
N TYR A 90 -4.07 -3.36 12.13
CA TYR A 90 -4.47 -3.93 10.85
C TYR A 90 -3.48 -3.54 9.74
N ALA A 91 -3.15 -2.25 9.65
CA ALA A 91 -2.22 -1.74 8.64
C ALA A 91 -0.84 -2.39 8.78
N ASP A 92 -0.30 -2.43 10.00
CA ASP A 92 0.99 -3.05 10.29
C ASP A 92 1.03 -4.53 9.91
N SER A 93 0.02 -5.31 10.33
CA SER A 93 -0.06 -6.73 9.99
C SER A 93 -0.19 -6.99 8.49
N THR A 94 -0.93 -6.14 7.79
CA THR A 94 -1.14 -6.24 6.34
C THR A 94 0.15 -5.90 5.59
N MET A 95 0.82 -4.82 6.00
CA MET A 95 2.09 -4.39 5.41
C MET A 95 3.19 -5.43 5.62
N HIS A 96 3.34 -5.99 6.82
CA HIS A 96 4.29 -7.05 7.11
C HIS A 96 4.09 -8.28 6.21
N ARG A 97 2.84 -8.64 5.93
CA ARG A 97 2.51 -9.80 5.09
C ARG A 97 2.73 -9.53 3.61
N ALA A 98 2.41 -8.34 3.14
CA ALA A 98 2.68 -7.90 1.78
C ALA A 98 4.19 -7.74 1.48
N ALA A 99 5.01 -7.51 2.50
CA ALA A 99 6.47 -7.45 2.38
C ALA A 99 7.13 -8.83 2.17
N ASN A 100 6.38 -9.93 2.33
CA ASN A 100 6.91 -11.27 2.11
C ASN A 100 7.02 -11.56 0.59
N PRO A 101 8.23 -11.71 0.02
CA PRO A 101 8.44 -11.89 -1.41
C PRO A 101 7.82 -13.19 -1.96
N ASN A 102 7.52 -14.18 -1.08
CA ASN A 102 6.88 -15.43 -1.47
C ASN A 102 5.34 -15.38 -1.48
N SER A 103 4.73 -14.22 -1.19
CA SER A 103 3.27 -14.08 -1.26
C SER A 103 2.80 -13.74 -2.67
N ALA A 104 2.27 -14.75 -3.37
CA ALA A 104 1.52 -14.60 -4.61
C ALA A 104 0.09 -14.03 -4.42
N LEU A 105 -0.22 -13.57 -3.20
CA LEU A 105 -1.54 -13.08 -2.84
C LEU A 105 -1.87 -11.77 -3.56
N THR A 106 -3.13 -11.63 -3.95
CA THR A 106 -3.75 -10.42 -4.50
C THR A 106 -3.99 -9.36 -3.40
N ALA A 107 -4.37 -8.14 -3.80
CA ALA A 107 -4.66 -7.06 -2.85
C ALA A 107 -5.79 -7.45 -1.90
N ASP A 108 -6.88 -7.97 -2.46
CA ASP A 108 -8.07 -8.38 -1.71
C ASP A 108 -7.74 -9.50 -0.72
N GLU A 109 -7.01 -10.53 -1.15
CA GLU A 109 -6.59 -11.63 -0.28
C GLU A 109 -5.71 -11.15 0.87
N LEU A 110 -4.78 -10.21 0.61
CA LEU A 110 -3.90 -9.65 1.64
C LEU A 110 -4.68 -8.84 2.68
N LEU A 111 -5.65 -8.04 2.24
CA LEU A 111 -6.54 -7.28 3.12
C LEU A 111 -7.39 -8.22 3.98
N MET A 112 -8.08 -9.18 3.35
CA MET A 112 -8.91 -10.16 4.06
C MET A 112 -8.13 -10.98 5.09
N SER A 113 -6.87 -11.28 4.81
CA SER A 113 -6.03 -12.03 5.73
C SER A 113 -5.37 -11.17 6.82
N GLY A 114 -5.26 -9.84 6.63
CA GLY A 114 -4.99 -8.89 7.71
C GLY A 114 -6.08 -8.93 8.78
N ILE A 115 -7.35 -9.09 8.38
CA ILE A 115 -8.48 -9.26 9.31
C ILE A 115 -8.33 -10.55 10.13
N ARG A 116 -7.89 -11.64 9.48
CA ARG A 116 -7.69 -12.94 10.13
C ARG A 116 -6.54 -12.92 11.14
N GLY A 117 -5.43 -12.24 10.82
CA GLY A 117 -4.28 -12.10 11.71
C GLY A 117 -4.58 -11.36 13.03
N ILE A 118 -5.56 -10.45 13.03
CA ILE A 118 -6.02 -9.77 14.25
C ILE A 118 -6.70 -10.75 15.21
N ARG A 119 -7.50 -11.69 14.69
CA ARG A 119 -8.21 -12.70 15.50
C ARG A 119 -7.23 -13.67 16.15
N ASP A 120 -6.23 -14.14 15.40
CA ASP A 120 -5.21 -15.08 15.91
C ASP A 120 -4.27 -14.41 16.94
N GLY A 121 -4.06 -13.10 16.82
CA GLY A 121 -3.25 -12.31 17.75
C GLY A 121 -3.95 -11.94 19.07
N PHE A 122 -5.27 -12.13 19.18
CA PHE A 122 -6.01 -11.96 20.43
C PHE A 122 -5.87 -13.20 21.33
N ASP A 123 -5.81 -14.39 20.72
CA ASP A 123 -5.79 -15.67 21.43
C ASP A 123 -4.46 -15.94 22.16
N ARG A 124 -3.34 -15.40 21.67
CA ARG A 124 -2.00 -15.61 22.29
C ARG A 124 -1.74 -14.84 23.58
N THR A 125 -2.55 -13.84 23.93
CA THR A 125 -2.32 -13.02 25.15
C THR A 125 -3.18 -13.42 26.34
N SER A 126 -4.11 -14.38 26.17
CA SER A 126 -4.98 -14.86 27.27
C SER A 126 -4.46 -16.10 28.00
N SER A 127 -3.32 -16.68 27.60
CA SER A 127 -2.76 -17.90 28.20
C SER A 127 -1.45 -17.64 28.95
N ALA A 128 -1.48 -16.66 29.87
CA ALA A 128 -0.41 -16.45 30.86
C ALA A 128 -0.99 -15.91 32.18
N LYS A 129 -2.00 -16.59 32.73
CA LYS A 129 -2.34 -16.45 34.15
C LYS A 129 -2.97 -17.74 34.67
N GLY A 130 -2.22 -18.50 35.45
CA GLY A 130 -2.75 -19.67 36.14
C GLY A 130 -1.77 -20.81 36.32
N ARG A 131 -0.61 -20.57 36.93
CA ARG A 131 0.11 -21.66 37.60
C ARG A 131 0.96 -21.15 38.76
N GLU A 132 0.28 -20.91 39.88
CA GLU A 132 0.87 -20.98 41.21
C GLU A 132 -0.12 -21.74 42.07
N ARG A 133 0.18 -23.00 42.39
CA ARG A 133 0.10 -23.65 43.71
C ARG A 133 0.88 -24.96 43.65
#